data_AF-A0A821JVH2-F1
#
_entry.id   AF-A0A821JVH2-F1
#
_cell.length_a   1.000
_cell.length_b   1.000
_cell.length_c   1.000
_cell.angle_alpha   90.00
_cell.angle_beta   90.00
_cell.angle_gamma   90.00
#
_symmetry.space_group_name_H-M   'P 1'
#
loop_
_entity.id
_entity.type
_entity.pdbx_description
1 polymer ?
#
loop_
_entity_poly.entity_id
_entity_poly.type
_entity_poly.pdbx_seq_one_letter_code
_entity_poly.pdbx_strand_id
1 'polypeptide(L)' 'IIIMSHPPYSSDLAPCDYWLNDYIKRNLADQPDEKSLARVVSKVMKKIPKEEF' A
#
# COMPACT_ATOMS: atom_id res chain seq x y z
N ILE A 1 12.91 12.13 13.57
CA ILE A 1 12.54 11.70 12.19
C ILE A 1 13.84 11.48 11.45
N ILE A 2 14.11 10.26 10.97
CA ILE A 2 15.29 9.96 10.15
C ILE A 2 14.79 9.98 8.70
N ILE A 3 15.37 10.85 7.87
CA ILE A 3 15.03 10.94 6.45
C ILE A 3 16.06 10.12 5.69
N MET A 4 15.61 9.10 4.96
CA MET A 4 16.47 8.31 4.09
C MET A 4 16.64 9.04 2.75
N SER A 5 17.87 9.15 2.27
CA SER A 5 18.15 9.63 0.92
C SER A 5 17.54 8.66 -0.09
N HIS A 6 16.62 9.17 -0.91
CA HIS A 6 15.96 8.38 -1.95
C HIS A 6 16.23 9.03 -3.32
N PRO A 7 16.76 8.29 -4.30
CA PRO A 7 17.01 8.84 -5.62
C PRO A 7 15.71 9.20 -6.34
N PRO A 8 15.73 10.21 -7.23
CA PRO A 8 14.55 10.59 -7.99
C PRO A 8 14.11 9.44 -8.91
N TYR A 9 12.79 9.35 -9.14
CA TYR A 9 12.16 8.35 -10.03
C TYR A 9 12.46 6.88 -9.70
N SER A 10 12.87 6.58 -8.47
CA SER A 10 13.27 5.23 -8.05
C SER A 10 12.18 4.55 -7.20
N SER A 11 10.95 4.53 -7.70
CA SER A 11 9.80 3.92 -7.01
C SER A 11 10.01 2.43 -6.71
N ASP A 12 10.86 1.75 -7.48
CA ASP A 12 11.35 0.39 -7.23
C ASP A 12 12.13 0.22 -5.91
N LEU A 13 12.65 1.31 -5.33
CA LEU A 13 13.32 1.29 -4.03
C LEU A 13 12.39 1.61 -2.86
N ALA A 14 11.18 2.09 -3.12
CA ALA A 14 10.22 2.47 -2.09
C ALA A 14 9.24 1.30 -1.80
N PRO A 15 9.27 0.67 -0.60
CA PRO A 15 8.42 -0.48 -0.27
C PRO A 15 6.93 -0.23 -0.47
N CYS A 16 6.50 1.01 -0.23
CA CYS A 16 5.12 1.42 -0.48
C CYS A 16 4.73 1.28 -1.96
N ASP A 17 5.64 1.68 -2.87
CA ASP A 17 5.35 1.74 -4.30
C ASP A 17 5.50 0.40 -4.99
N TYR A 18 6.60 -0.33 -4.74
CA TYR A 18 6.86 -1.60 -5.43
C TYR A 18 6.08 -2.78 -4.86
N TRP A 19 5.68 -2.74 -3.59
CA TRP A 19 5.03 -3.88 -2.92
C TRP A 19 3.64 -3.53 -2.37
N LEU A 20 3.53 -2.55 -1.47
CA LEU A 20 2.27 -2.32 -0.74
C LEU A 20 1.12 -1.93 -1.67
N ASN A 21 1.38 -0.99 -2.60
CA ASN A 21 0.38 -0.51 -3.54
C ASN A 21 -0.08 -1.63 -4.49
N ASP A 22 0.83 -2.48 -4.93
CA ASP A 22 0.51 -3.63 -5.78
C ASP A 22 -0.29 -4.69 -5.00
N TYR A 23 0.12 -5.00 -3.76
CA TYR A 23 -0.62 -5.90 -2.87
C TYR A 23 -2.05 -5.42 -2.63
N ILE A 24 -2.24 -4.14 -2.32
CA ILE A 24 -3.58 -3.56 -2.11
C ILE A 24 -4.42 -3.70 -3.39
N LYS A 25 -3.89 -3.32 -4.55
CA LYS A 25 -4.62 -3.39 -5.83
C LYS A 25 -5.04 -4.81 -6.18
N ARG A 26 -4.19 -5.82 -5.96
CA ARG A 26 -4.52 -7.24 -6.19
C ARG A 26 -5.64 -7.77 -5.31
N ASN A 27 -5.80 -7.20 -4.12
CA ASN A 27 -6.80 -7.61 -3.13
C ASN A 27 -8.05 -6.72 -3.10
N LEU A 28 -8.10 -5.71 -3.98
CA LEU A 28 -9.18 -4.75 -4.05
C LEU A 28 -10.12 -5.11 -5.22
N ALA A 29 -11.41 -5.25 -4.91
CA ALA A 29 -12.45 -5.30 -5.93
C ALA A 29 -12.94 -3.88 -6.25
N ASP A 30 -13.56 -3.69 -7.41
CA ASP A 30 -14.20 -2.41 -7.77
C ASP A 30 -15.14 -1.94 -6.65
N GLN A 31 -14.98 -0.67 -6.27
CA GLN A 31 -15.79 -0.02 -5.25
C GLN A 31 -16.59 1.12 -5.89
N PRO A 32 -17.86 1.29 -5.51
CA PRO A 32 -18.74 2.29 -6.14
C PRO A 32 -18.42 3.72 -5.72
N ASP A 33 -17.71 3.91 -4.59
CA ASP A 33 -17.45 5.23 -4.01
C ASP A 33 -16.17 5.23 -3.14
N GLU A 34 -15.63 6.44 -2.94
CA GLU A 34 -14.40 6.69 -2.17
C GLU A 34 -14.48 6.18 -0.72
N LYS A 35 -15.64 6.30 -0.06
CA LYS A 35 -15.78 5.89 1.35
C LYS A 35 -15.72 4.38 1.48
N SER A 36 -16.37 3.66 0.56
CA SER A 36 -16.28 2.21 0.45
C SER A 36 -14.85 1.76 0.15
N LEU A 37 -14.16 2.45 -0.77
CA LEU A 37 -12.76 2.23 -1.07
C LEU A 37 -11.86 2.36 0.17
N ALA A 38 -11.94 3.46 0.89
CA ALA A 38 -11.13 3.69 2.09
C ALA A 38 -11.35 2.62 3.17
N ARG A 39 -12.59 2.16 3.35
CA ARG A 39 -12.94 1.08 4.28
C ARG A 39 -12.32 -0.25 3.87
N VAL A 40 -12.39 -0.61 2.58
CA VAL A 40 -11.84 -1.87 2.08
C VAL A 40 -10.31 -1.86 2.15
N VAL A 41 -9.66 -0.76 1.74
CA VAL A 41 -8.20 -0.60 1.86
C VAL A 41 -7.77 -0.75 3.32
N SER A 42 -8.45 -0.08 4.25
CA SER A 42 -8.18 -0.21 5.70
C SER A 42 -8.32 -1.65 6.20
N LYS A 43 -9.27 -2.41 5.66
CA LYS A 43 -9.48 -3.82 5.99
C LYS A 43 -8.38 -4.71 5.42
N VAL A 44 -7.91 -4.45 4.20
CA VAL A 44 -6.79 -5.18 3.57
C VAL A 44 -5.51 -4.94 4.37
N MET A 45 -5.20 -3.69 4.71
CA MET A 45 -4.01 -3.36 5.51
C MET A 45 -3.98 -4.07 6.87
N LYS A 46 -5.14 -4.18 7.55
CA LYS A 46 -5.26 -4.90 8.83
C LYS A 46 -5.06 -6.41 8.73
N LYS A 47 -5.13 -6.99 7.53
CA LYS A 47 -4.93 -8.43 7.30
C LYS A 47 -3.48 -8.79 7.00
N ILE A 48 -2.63 -7.81 6.70
CA ILE A 48 -1.21 -8.05 6.43
C ILE A 48 -0.57 -8.58 7.73
N PRO A 49 0.06 -9.78 7.71
CA PRO A 49 0.76 -10.32 8.87
C PRO A 49 1.83 -9.36 9.38
N LYS A 50 2.11 -9.37 10.68
CA LYS A 50 3.10 -8.45 11.27
C LYS A 50 4.53 -8.78 10.85
N GLU A 51 4.75 -10.01 10.39
CA GLU A 51 6.02 -10.53 9.93
C GLU A 51 6.42 -9.99 8.54
N GLU A 52 5.46 -9.43 7.79
CA GLU A 52 5.69 -8.78 6.50
C GLU A 52 6.09 -7.30 6.64
N PHE A 53 6.13 -6.77 7.87
CA PHE A 53 6.52 -5.39 8.18
C PHE A 53 7.94 -5.27 8.71
#